data_AF-A0A7X8J530-F1
#
_entry.id   AF-A0A7X8J530-F1
#
_cell.length_a   1.000
_cell.length_b   1.000
_cell.length_c   1.000
_cell.angle_alpha   90.00
_cell.angle_beta   90.00
_cell.angle_gamma   90.00
#
_symmetry.space_group_name_H-M   'P 1'
#
loop_
_entity.id
_entity.type
_entity.pdbx_description
1 polymer ?
#
loop_
_entity_poly.entity_id
_entity_poly.type
_entity_poly.pdbx_seq_one_letter_code
_entity_poly.pdbx_strand_id
1 'polypeptide(L)'
;MKKKLSSSRLIKTLALMSGIIVLVFLLLKWWLFHYTNHGEQIAVPDFKGLDFMFAQQLATQKKLVLCINDTIYSETIKPGAIAEHTPKHGDMVKENRTIYLTMNATGPILVLMPKAYDVSLRQAQHTLEQSGLQLGRIEYKPDIADNYVFEQRYKNKIIEPGTQIPKGSKISLVVGKGSMDSHVIIPSIIGLTYQQALLALDSLGINYNPIFSENIYETAEDSLNAIVWKQSPNAVNNAEMQLSETLDFWMHSISSNSLIE
;
A
#
# COMPACT_ATOMS: atom_id res chain seq x y z
N MET A 1 -0.44 -67.58 -61.66
CA MET A 1 -0.17 -68.74 -60.77
C MET A 1 -0.39 -68.36 -59.30
N LYS A 2 -1.52 -68.74 -58.70
CA LYS A 2 -1.77 -68.54 -57.25
C LYS A 2 -1.27 -69.78 -56.49
N LYS A 3 -0.13 -69.68 -55.83
CA LYS A 3 0.40 -70.76 -54.96
C LYS A 3 -0.57 -70.90 -53.78
N LYS A 4 -1.36 -71.97 -53.75
CA LYS A 4 -2.32 -72.26 -52.68
C LYS A 4 -1.53 -72.50 -51.40
N LEU A 5 -1.48 -71.48 -50.53
CA LEU A 5 -0.84 -71.57 -49.22
C LEU A 5 -1.55 -72.68 -48.43
N SER A 6 -0.79 -73.70 -48.04
CA SER A 6 -1.31 -74.81 -47.24
C SER A 6 -1.77 -74.26 -45.87
N SER A 7 -3.06 -74.46 -45.55
CA SER A 7 -3.70 -74.00 -44.30
C SER A 7 -2.88 -74.35 -43.05
N SER A 8 -2.23 -75.51 -43.04
CA SER A 8 -1.40 -75.96 -41.91
C SER A 8 -0.10 -75.17 -41.72
N ARG A 9 0.46 -74.56 -42.78
CA ARG A 9 1.65 -73.69 -42.67
C ARG A 9 1.30 -72.32 -42.11
N LEU A 10 0.16 -71.77 -42.52
CA LEU A 10 -0.34 -70.48 -42.01
C LEU A 10 -0.67 -70.56 -40.51
N ILE A 11 -1.34 -71.64 -40.09
CA ILE A 11 -1.66 -71.87 -38.67
C ILE A 11 -0.37 -71.97 -37.83
N LYS A 12 0.67 -72.67 -38.33
CA LYS A 12 1.97 -72.78 -37.65
C LYS A 12 2.68 -71.42 -37.54
N THR A 13 2.68 -70.60 -38.58
CA THR A 13 3.29 -69.25 -38.53
C THR A 13 2.53 -68.29 -37.62
N LEU A 14 1.19 -68.41 -37.58
CA LEU A 14 0.35 -67.60 -36.69
C LEU A 14 0.57 -67.98 -35.22
N ALA A 15 0.65 -69.28 -34.93
CA ALA A 15 0.97 -69.80 -33.60
C ALA A 15 2.38 -69.41 -33.14
N LEU A 16 3.36 -69.43 -34.06
CA LEU A 16 4.72 -68.97 -33.79
C LEU A 16 4.73 -67.47 -33.46
N MET A 17 4.05 -66.64 -34.27
CA MET A 17 3.94 -65.20 -34.02
C MET A 17 3.24 -64.91 -32.69
N SER A 18 2.14 -65.59 -32.37
CA SER A 18 1.47 -65.43 -31.08
C SER A 18 2.37 -65.85 -29.92
N GLY A 19 3.16 -66.93 -30.08
CA GLY A 19 4.12 -67.37 -29.07
C GLY A 19 5.22 -66.33 -28.83
N ILE A 20 5.76 -65.74 -29.89
CA ILE A 20 6.76 -64.66 -29.79
C ILE A 20 6.15 -63.42 -29.13
N ILE A 21 4.93 -63.02 -29.50
CA ILE A 21 4.25 -61.87 -28.88
C ILE A 21 4.05 -62.09 -27.38
N VAL A 22 3.59 -63.27 -26.97
CA VAL A 22 3.43 -63.64 -25.56
C VAL A 22 4.77 -63.63 -24.84
N LEU A 23 5.83 -64.19 -25.45
CA LEU A 23 7.18 -64.18 -24.90
C LEU A 23 7.70 -62.75 -24.69
N VAL A 24 7.58 -61.89 -25.70
CA VAL A 24 7.99 -60.48 -25.62
C VAL A 24 7.20 -59.74 -24.55
N PHE A 25 5.89 -59.98 -24.44
CA PHE A 25 5.06 -59.38 -23.39
C PHE A 25 5.49 -59.81 -21.98
N LEU A 26 5.81 -61.09 -21.80
CA LEU A 26 6.31 -61.61 -20.52
C LEU A 26 7.68 -61.05 -20.16
N LEU A 27 8.60 -60.96 -21.14
CA LEU A 27 9.92 -60.34 -20.95
C LEU A 27 9.81 -58.84 -20.62
N LEU A 28 8.92 -58.11 -21.31
CA LEU A 28 8.64 -56.71 -21.02
C LEU A 28 8.09 -56.54 -19.60
N LYS A 29 7.15 -57.40 -19.19
CA LYS A 29 6.61 -57.37 -17.83
C LYS A 29 7.67 -57.68 -16.78
N TRP A 30 8.52 -58.68 -17.02
CA TRP A 30 9.61 -59.03 -16.11
C TRP A 30 10.63 -57.89 -15.98
N TRP A 31 11.02 -57.27 -17.09
CA TRP A 31 11.88 -56.08 -17.10
C TRP A 31 11.22 -54.93 -16.34
N LEU A 32 9.99 -54.55 -16.69
CA LEU A 32 9.29 -53.44 -16.03
C LEU A 32 9.14 -53.70 -14.53
N PHE A 33 8.83 -54.92 -14.11
CA PHE A 33 8.74 -55.28 -12.69
C PHE A 33 10.06 -55.04 -11.95
N HIS A 34 11.18 -55.47 -12.52
CA HIS A 34 12.49 -55.27 -11.92
C HIS A 34 12.99 -53.82 -11.98
N TYR A 35 12.66 -53.09 -13.05
CA TYR A 35 13.16 -51.73 -13.24
C TYR A 35 12.38 -50.67 -12.45
N THR A 36 11.12 -50.96 -12.09
CA THR A 36 10.24 -49.95 -11.49
C THR A 36 10.08 -50.04 -9.96
N ASN A 37 10.84 -50.93 -9.28
CA ASN A 37 10.76 -51.20 -7.83
C ASN A 37 9.33 -51.05 -7.29
N HIS A 38 8.39 -51.80 -7.86
CA HIS A 38 6.99 -51.76 -7.44
C HIS A 38 6.87 -52.21 -5.98
N GLY A 39 6.41 -51.31 -5.10
CA GLY A 39 6.05 -51.62 -3.72
C GLY A 39 7.02 -51.12 -2.65
N GLU A 40 8.23 -50.68 -3.01
CA GLU A 40 9.15 -50.08 -2.04
C GLU A 40 8.80 -48.61 -1.81
N GLN A 41 8.08 -48.38 -0.72
CA GLN A 41 7.68 -47.06 -0.27
C GLN A 41 8.28 -46.80 1.12
N ILE A 42 8.76 -45.58 1.30
CA ILE A 42 9.34 -45.08 2.54
C ILE A 42 8.35 -44.06 3.11
N ALA A 43 8.00 -44.24 4.38
CA ALA A 43 7.23 -43.24 5.12
C ALA A 43 8.09 -42.00 5.35
N VAL A 44 7.57 -40.83 5.00
CA VAL A 44 8.25 -39.55 5.19
C VAL A 44 8.40 -39.26 6.70
N PRO A 45 9.63 -39.08 7.22
CA PRO A 45 9.86 -38.67 8.60
C PRO A 45 9.26 -37.29 8.89
N ASP A 46 9.03 -36.99 10.17
CA ASP A 46 8.65 -35.64 10.55
C ASP A 46 9.92 -34.77 10.57
N PHE A 47 9.98 -33.82 9.64
CA PHE A 47 11.07 -32.85 9.59
C PHE A 47 10.74 -31.55 10.32
N LYS A 48 9.48 -31.36 10.75
CA LYS A 48 9.01 -30.11 11.33
C LYS A 48 9.75 -29.80 12.64
N GLY A 49 10.21 -28.56 12.78
CA GLY A 49 10.94 -28.08 13.96
C GLY A 49 12.40 -28.53 14.03
N LEU A 50 12.85 -29.42 13.15
CA LEU A 50 14.26 -29.81 13.07
C LEU A 50 15.10 -28.70 12.43
N ASP A 51 16.37 -28.66 12.81
CA ASP A 51 17.39 -27.88 12.10
C ASP A 51 17.73 -28.55 10.77
N PHE A 52 18.05 -27.76 9.74
CA PHE A 52 18.32 -28.24 8.39
C PHE A 52 19.43 -29.30 8.37
N MET A 53 20.49 -29.10 9.15
CA MET A 53 21.59 -30.08 9.23
C MET A 53 21.14 -31.44 9.77
N PHE A 54 20.33 -31.46 10.82
CA PHE A 54 19.84 -32.70 11.41
C PHE A 54 18.79 -33.37 10.49
N ALA A 55 17.92 -32.58 9.87
CA ALA A 55 16.98 -33.06 8.86
C ALA A 55 17.70 -33.71 7.67
N GLN A 56 18.80 -33.10 7.20
CA GLN A 56 19.61 -33.63 6.10
C GLN A 56 20.22 -34.99 6.43
N GLN A 57 20.70 -35.18 7.65
CA GLN A 57 21.21 -36.47 8.13
C GLN A 57 20.10 -37.52 8.14
N LEU A 58 18.93 -37.19 8.69
CA LEU A 58 17.77 -38.09 8.75
C LEU A 58 17.26 -38.46 7.34
N ALA A 59 17.20 -37.48 6.43
CA ALA A 59 16.79 -37.69 5.04
C ALA A 59 17.78 -38.62 4.31
N THR A 60 19.09 -38.42 4.51
CA THR A 60 20.12 -39.27 3.90
C THR A 60 20.00 -40.72 4.37
N GLN A 61 19.75 -40.95 5.66
CA GLN A 61 19.50 -42.30 6.21
C GLN A 61 18.25 -42.97 5.60
N LYS A 62 17.25 -42.17 5.23
CA LYS A 62 16.01 -42.63 4.59
C LYS A 62 16.06 -42.58 3.06
N LYS A 63 17.21 -42.30 2.45
CA LYS A 63 17.39 -42.14 0.99
C LYS A 63 16.40 -41.12 0.38
N LEU A 64 16.15 -40.03 1.10
CA LEU A 64 15.34 -38.90 0.66
C LEU A 64 16.24 -37.71 0.33
N VAL A 65 15.80 -36.86 -0.59
CA VAL A 65 16.51 -35.64 -0.98
C VAL A 65 15.77 -34.44 -0.42
N LEU A 66 16.45 -33.52 0.25
CA LEU A 66 15.84 -32.28 0.74
C LEU A 66 16.08 -31.14 -0.24
N CYS A 67 15.06 -30.30 -0.43
CA CYS A 67 15.16 -29.07 -1.21
C CYS A 67 14.42 -27.95 -0.49
N ILE A 68 15.08 -26.81 -0.30
CA ILE A 68 14.43 -25.62 0.27
C ILE A 68 13.65 -24.94 -0.85
N ASN A 69 12.33 -24.89 -0.72
CA ASN A 69 11.45 -24.29 -1.72
C ASN A 69 11.04 -22.87 -1.34
N ASP A 70 10.82 -22.62 -0.05
CA ASP A 70 10.29 -21.35 0.42
C ASP A 70 10.81 -21.01 1.83
N THR A 71 10.66 -19.75 2.22
CA THR A 71 11.00 -19.27 3.56
C THR A 71 9.90 -18.34 4.08
N ILE A 72 9.40 -18.62 5.27
CA ILE A 72 8.43 -17.78 5.99
C ILE A 72 9.07 -17.20 7.24
N TYR A 73 8.52 -16.11 7.78
CA TYR A 73 8.91 -15.62 9.09
C TYR A 73 7.77 -15.82 10.09
N SER A 74 8.04 -16.58 11.15
CA SER A 74 7.16 -16.75 12.30
C SER A 74 7.95 -16.65 13.59
N GLU A 75 7.47 -15.83 14.53
CA GLU A 75 8.04 -15.71 15.87
C GLU A 75 7.82 -16.96 16.74
N THR A 76 6.85 -17.82 16.39
CA THR A 76 6.52 -19.03 17.15
C THR A 76 7.42 -20.22 16.82
N ILE A 77 8.13 -20.17 15.71
CA ILE A 77 9.00 -21.24 15.22
C ILE A 77 10.45 -20.82 15.46
N LYS A 78 11.33 -21.77 15.79
CA LYS A 78 12.75 -21.47 15.96
C LYS A 78 13.37 -20.92 14.65
N PRO A 79 14.18 -19.85 14.70
CA PRO A 79 14.96 -19.37 13.56
C PRO A 79 15.75 -20.50 12.86
N GLY A 80 15.63 -20.61 11.54
CA GLY A 80 16.33 -21.61 10.73
C GLY A 80 15.76 -23.03 10.81
N ALA A 81 14.74 -23.27 11.63
CA ALA A 81 14.07 -24.56 11.68
C ALA A 81 13.10 -24.75 10.50
N ILE A 82 12.79 -26.01 10.19
CA ILE A 82 11.80 -26.36 9.16
C ILE A 82 10.41 -26.05 9.71
N ALA A 83 9.70 -25.12 9.07
CA ALA A 83 8.34 -24.76 9.44
C ALA A 83 7.34 -25.78 8.89
N GLU A 84 7.51 -26.16 7.62
CA GLU A 84 6.68 -27.14 6.94
C GLU A 84 7.47 -27.93 5.90
N HIS A 85 6.95 -29.09 5.52
CA HIS A 85 7.48 -29.85 4.40
C HIS A 85 6.36 -30.49 3.58
N THR A 86 6.67 -30.84 2.34
CA THR A 86 5.80 -31.59 1.43
C THR A 86 6.64 -32.60 0.65
N PRO A 87 6.25 -33.89 0.58
CA PRO A 87 5.06 -34.53 1.20
C PRO A 87 5.06 -34.48 2.74
N LYS A 88 3.89 -34.65 3.37
CA LYS A 88 3.67 -34.53 4.82
C LYS A 88 4.19 -35.78 5.55
N HIS A 89 4.35 -35.66 6.87
CA HIS A 89 4.77 -36.77 7.71
C HIS A 89 3.83 -37.97 7.55
N GLY A 90 4.41 -39.17 7.39
CA GLY A 90 3.66 -40.41 7.19
C GLY A 90 3.25 -40.69 5.74
N ASP A 91 3.42 -39.72 4.82
CA ASP A 91 3.18 -39.96 3.41
C ASP A 91 4.17 -41.01 2.87
N MET A 92 3.67 -41.84 1.94
CA MET A 92 4.45 -42.93 1.38
C MET A 92 5.07 -42.49 0.04
N VAL A 93 6.40 -42.47 -0.01
CA VAL A 93 7.17 -42.00 -1.17
C VAL A 93 8.19 -43.03 -1.63
N LYS A 94 8.62 -42.94 -2.90
CA LYS A 94 9.73 -43.76 -3.40
C LYS A 94 11.09 -43.24 -2.92
N GLU A 95 12.11 -44.08 -2.99
CA GLU A 95 13.50 -43.68 -2.82
C GLU A 95 13.88 -42.51 -3.74
N ASN A 96 14.79 -41.66 -3.28
CA ASN A 96 15.26 -40.45 -3.95
C ASN A 96 14.15 -39.40 -4.21
N ARG A 97 13.01 -39.50 -3.52
CA ARG A 97 11.99 -38.45 -3.58
C ARG A 97 12.53 -37.16 -2.98
N THR A 98 12.33 -36.06 -3.70
CA THR A 98 12.57 -34.72 -3.20
C THR A 98 11.46 -34.31 -2.23
N ILE A 99 11.86 -33.95 -1.01
CA ILE A 99 11.02 -33.34 0.02
C ILE A 99 11.28 -31.84 -0.02
N TYR A 100 10.24 -31.08 -0.34
CA TYR A 100 10.28 -29.63 -0.36
C TYR A 100 10.07 -29.09 1.04
N LEU A 101 10.95 -28.22 1.47
CA LEU A 101 10.96 -27.63 2.80
C LEU A 101 10.60 -26.15 2.71
N THR A 102 9.75 -25.72 3.63
CA THR A 102 9.54 -24.32 3.96
C THR A 102 10.27 -24.04 5.27
N MET A 103 11.29 -23.18 5.21
CA MET A 103 12.08 -22.84 6.39
C MET A 103 11.55 -21.60 7.11
N ASN A 104 11.82 -21.52 8.40
CA ASN A 104 11.61 -20.29 9.15
C ASN A 104 12.83 -19.37 9.01
N ALA A 105 12.62 -18.15 8.51
CA ALA A 105 13.64 -17.13 8.40
C ALA A 105 14.23 -16.80 9.77
N THR A 106 15.49 -16.35 9.77
CA THR A 106 16.16 -15.91 11.00
C THR A 106 15.62 -14.57 11.52
N GLY A 107 15.00 -13.78 10.66
CA GLY A 107 14.37 -12.51 10.99
C GLY A 107 13.31 -12.14 9.96
N PRO A 108 12.52 -11.09 10.23
CA PRO A 108 11.53 -10.60 9.28
C PRO A 108 12.24 -10.03 8.05
N ILE A 109 11.56 -10.05 6.90
CA ILE A 109 12.04 -9.36 5.70
C ILE A 109 12.07 -7.87 6.00
N LEU A 110 13.24 -7.23 5.86
CA LEU A 110 13.42 -5.81 6.08
C LEU A 110 13.35 -5.05 4.75
N VAL A 111 12.78 -3.86 4.79
CA VAL A 111 12.74 -2.88 3.70
C VAL A 111 13.33 -1.56 4.19
N LEU A 112 13.85 -0.76 3.26
CA LEU A 112 14.36 0.56 3.58
C LEU A 112 13.19 1.54 3.68
N MET A 113 13.19 2.36 4.74
CA MET A 113 12.23 3.43 4.89
C MET A 113 12.38 4.43 3.73
N PRO A 114 11.34 4.69 2.91
CA PRO A 114 11.41 5.72 1.90
C PRO A 114 11.31 7.12 2.51
N LYS A 115 11.56 8.15 1.70
CA LYS A 115 11.22 9.53 2.06
C LYS A 115 9.73 9.74 1.76
N ALA A 116 8.90 9.74 2.80
CA ALA A 116 7.45 9.94 2.72
C ALA A 116 7.00 11.30 3.33
N TYR A 117 7.95 12.19 3.63
CA TYR A 117 7.72 13.58 4.05
C TYR A 117 8.18 14.55 2.96
N ASP A 118 7.82 15.83 3.11
CA ASP A 118 7.97 16.89 2.11
C ASP A 118 7.16 16.67 0.82
N VAL A 119 6.07 15.90 0.91
CA VAL A 119 5.22 15.53 -0.21
C VAL A 119 3.75 15.55 0.22
N SER A 120 2.83 15.47 -0.74
CA SER A 120 1.41 15.32 -0.43
C SER A 120 1.11 13.98 0.24
N LEU A 121 0.07 13.94 1.08
CA LEU A 121 -0.38 12.72 1.75
C LEU A 121 -0.62 11.56 0.77
N ARG A 122 -1.21 11.84 -0.40
CA ARG A 122 -1.43 10.84 -1.45
C ARG A 122 -0.12 10.27 -1.98
N GLN A 123 0.87 11.13 -2.24
CA GLN A 123 2.18 10.69 -2.71
C GLN A 123 2.91 9.87 -1.64
N ALA A 124 2.87 10.31 -0.39
CA ALA A 124 3.45 9.59 0.74
C ALA A 124 2.83 8.18 0.88
N GLN A 125 1.51 8.07 0.81
CA GLN A 125 0.81 6.79 0.87
C GLN A 125 1.29 5.84 -0.24
N HIS A 126 1.29 6.28 -1.50
CA HIS A 126 1.76 5.45 -2.60
C HIS A 126 3.23 5.02 -2.43
N THR A 127 4.08 5.92 -1.95
CA THR A 127 5.50 5.64 -1.74
C THR A 127 5.70 4.56 -0.66
N LEU A 128 4.92 4.61 0.42
CA LEU A 128 4.92 3.59 1.48
C LEU A 128 4.46 2.23 0.95
N GLU A 129 3.33 2.20 0.23
CA GLU A 129 2.76 0.98 -0.36
C GLU A 129 3.74 0.30 -1.34
N GLN A 130 4.37 1.08 -2.21
CA GLN A 130 5.40 0.59 -3.15
C GLN A 130 6.61 -0.01 -2.45
N SER A 131 6.98 0.52 -1.28
CA SER A 131 8.07 0.00 -0.46
C SER A 131 7.67 -1.23 0.38
N GLY A 132 6.43 -1.71 0.26
CA GLY A 132 5.91 -2.82 1.05
C GLY A 132 5.61 -2.46 2.50
N LEU A 133 5.47 -1.17 2.82
CA LEU A 133 5.04 -0.64 4.10
C LEU A 133 3.54 -0.30 4.04
N GLN A 134 2.92 -0.14 5.21
CA GLN A 134 1.50 0.19 5.32
C GLN A 134 1.30 1.58 5.91
N LEU A 135 0.29 2.31 5.44
CA LEU A 135 -0.13 3.54 6.08
C LEU A 135 -0.72 3.24 7.46
N GLY A 136 -0.19 3.91 8.48
CA GLY A 136 -0.60 3.83 9.87
C GLY A 136 -1.57 4.94 10.24
N ARG A 137 -1.39 5.51 11.44
CA ARG A 137 -2.21 6.62 11.93
C ARG A 137 -1.81 7.92 11.26
N ILE A 138 -2.79 8.74 10.91
CA ILE A 138 -2.55 10.12 10.46
C ILE A 138 -2.81 11.06 11.65
N GLU A 139 -1.81 11.87 11.98
CA GLU A 139 -1.92 12.94 12.97
C GLU A 139 -1.96 14.28 12.25
N TYR A 140 -2.93 15.11 12.59
CA TYR A 140 -3.09 16.42 11.97
C TYR A 140 -2.52 17.51 12.88
N LYS A 141 -1.75 18.43 12.30
CA LYS A 141 -1.34 19.67 12.97
C LYS A 141 -1.90 20.89 12.21
N PRO A 142 -2.27 21.98 12.91
CA PRO A 142 -2.61 23.25 12.25
C PRO A 142 -1.43 23.73 11.41
N ASP A 143 -1.64 23.92 10.11
CA ASP A 143 -0.63 24.42 9.19
C ASP A 143 -1.30 25.05 7.96
N ILE A 144 -0.64 26.00 7.30
CA ILE A 144 -1.13 26.59 6.05
C ILE A 144 -1.12 25.56 4.90
N ALA A 145 -0.20 24.59 4.94
CA ALA A 145 -0.03 23.59 3.91
C ALA A 145 -0.95 22.38 4.17
N ASP A 146 -2.17 22.46 3.64
CA ASP A 146 -3.15 21.38 3.75
C ASP A 146 -2.68 20.10 3.05
N ASN A 147 -2.89 18.94 3.69
CA ASN A 147 -2.51 17.62 3.19
C ASN A 147 -1.02 17.45 2.88
N TYR A 148 -0.15 18.29 3.43
CA TYR A 148 1.30 18.20 3.32
C TYR A 148 1.89 17.36 4.47
N VAL A 149 2.75 16.40 4.15
CA VAL A 149 3.36 15.52 5.16
C VAL A 149 4.65 16.12 5.70
N PHE A 150 4.68 16.36 7.00
CA PHE A 150 5.83 16.94 7.70
C PHE A 150 6.73 15.90 8.33
N GLU A 151 6.13 14.84 8.88
CA GLU A 151 6.89 13.81 9.59
C GLU A 151 6.37 12.43 9.25
N GLN A 152 7.29 11.47 9.26
CA GLN A 152 7.01 10.04 9.21
C GLN A 152 7.49 9.41 10.52
N ARG A 153 6.68 8.52 11.08
CA ARG A 153 6.93 7.91 12.39
C ARG A 153 6.72 6.40 12.36
N TYR A 154 7.59 5.67 13.05
CA TYR A 154 7.45 4.25 13.31
C TYR A 154 7.46 4.01 14.82
N LYS A 155 6.46 3.27 15.34
CA LYS A 155 6.28 3.03 16.79
C LYS A 155 6.36 4.32 17.62
N ASN A 156 5.67 5.37 17.17
CA ASN A 156 5.61 6.71 17.77
C ASN A 156 6.97 7.45 17.86
N LYS A 157 7.98 7.05 17.08
CA LYS A 157 9.25 7.76 16.96
C LYS A 157 9.47 8.20 15.52
N ILE A 158 10.07 9.38 15.34
CA ILE A 158 10.48 9.88 14.02
C ILE A 158 11.49 8.89 13.43
N ILE A 159 11.37 8.62 12.14
CA ILE A 159 12.23 7.67 11.43
C ILE A 159 12.78 8.27 10.14
N GLU A 160 14.09 8.15 9.96
CA GLU A 160 14.76 8.69 8.79
C GLU A 160 14.67 7.73 7.59
N PRO A 161 14.67 8.27 6.35
CA PRO A 161 14.81 7.46 5.14
C PRO A 161 16.09 6.59 5.19
N GLY A 162 16.02 5.40 4.61
CA GLY A 162 17.11 4.42 4.64
C GLY A 162 17.18 3.57 5.91
N THR A 163 16.39 3.87 6.94
CA THR A 163 16.27 3.00 8.13
C THR A 163 15.65 1.66 7.74
N GLN A 164 16.20 0.54 8.23
CA GLN A 164 15.63 -0.78 7.98
C GLN A 164 14.39 -1.02 8.87
N ILE A 165 13.27 -1.36 8.23
CA ILE A 165 12.00 -1.61 8.90
C ILE A 165 11.43 -2.95 8.41
N PRO A 166 10.81 -3.77 9.28
CA PRO A 166 10.11 -4.97 8.84
C PRO A 166 9.03 -4.64 7.80
N LYS A 167 9.02 -5.38 6.68
CA LYS A 167 7.99 -5.31 5.64
C LYS A 167 6.61 -5.50 6.26
N GLY A 168 5.63 -4.73 5.79
CA GLY A 168 4.27 -4.71 6.34
C GLY A 168 4.11 -3.88 7.62
N SER A 169 5.19 -3.26 8.12
CA SER A 169 5.09 -2.31 9.23
C SER A 169 4.20 -1.11 8.90
N LYS A 170 3.46 -0.63 9.90
CA LYS A 170 2.62 0.56 9.80
C LYS A 170 3.43 1.82 10.11
N ILE A 171 3.40 2.80 9.21
CA ILE A 171 4.06 4.10 9.36
C ILE A 171 3.01 5.17 9.58
N SER A 172 3.09 5.86 10.71
CA SER A 172 2.23 7.00 11.00
C SER A 172 2.79 8.27 10.36
N LEU A 173 1.91 9.15 9.89
CA LEU A 173 2.30 10.41 9.24
C LEU A 173 1.73 11.61 10.02
N VAL A 174 2.51 12.68 10.13
CA VAL A 174 2.04 13.97 10.62
C VAL A 174 1.78 14.88 9.42
N VAL A 175 0.55 15.36 9.31
CA VAL A 175 0.04 16.04 8.13
C VAL A 175 -0.49 17.42 8.53
N GLY A 176 -0.22 18.42 7.70
CA GLY A 176 -0.85 19.73 7.81
C GLY A 176 -2.34 19.61 7.55
N LYS A 177 -3.14 20.12 8.48
CA LYS A 177 -4.55 20.37 8.28
C LYS A 177 -4.65 21.87 8.06
N GLY A 178 -5.01 22.26 6.84
CA GLY A 178 -5.13 23.65 6.42
C GLY A 178 -5.69 24.54 7.54
N SER A 179 -5.18 25.76 7.66
CA SER A 179 -5.50 26.66 8.78
C SER A 179 -6.94 27.19 8.71
N MET A 180 -7.92 26.32 8.95
CA MET A 180 -9.36 26.63 9.05
C MET A 180 -9.70 27.45 10.29
N ASP A 181 -8.76 27.58 11.24
CA ASP A 181 -8.97 28.28 12.53
C ASP A 181 -8.22 29.61 12.60
N SER A 182 -7.76 30.17 11.48
CA SER A 182 -7.13 31.50 11.47
C SER A 182 -8.22 32.56 11.59
N HIS A 183 -8.46 33.01 12.81
CA HIS A 183 -9.40 34.08 13.12
C HIS A 183 -8.67 35.43 13.08
N VAL A 184 -9.34 36.45 12.57
CA VAL A 184 -8.87 37.84 12.59
C VAL A 184 -9.93 38.71 13.22
N ILE A 185 -9.51 39.66 14.05
CA ILE A 185 -10.41 40.67 14.62
C ILE A 185 -10.97 41.49 13.46
N ILE A 186 -12.29 41.57 13.37
CA ILE A 186 -12.98 42.33 12.33
C ILE A 186 -12.64 43.80 12.52
N PRO A 187 -11.93 44.44 11.56
CA PRO A 187 -11.63 45.86 11.67
C PRO A 187 -12.90 46.70 11.49
N SER A 188 -13.00 47.80 12.22
CA SER A 188 -14.04 48.81 11.98
C SER A 188 -13.61 49.70 10.82
N ILE A 189 -14.25 49.53 9.66
CA ILE A 189 -13.99 50.33 8.45
C ILE A 189 -15.10 51.35 8.17
N ILE A 190 -16.13 51.43 9.03
CA ILE A 190 -17.20 52.42 8.93
C ILE A 190 -16.61 53.84 8.99
N GLY A 191 -17.00 54.69 8.06
CA GLY A 191 -16.52 56.08 7.94
C GLY A 191 -15.21 56.24 7.16
N LEU A 192 -14.54 55.15 6.76
CA LEU A 192 -13.36 55.22 5.90
C LEU A 192 -13.76 55.46 4.43
N THR A 193 -12.88 56.15 3.70
CA THR A 193 -12.95 56.23 2.24
C THR A 193 -12.61 54.87 1.62
N TYR A 194 -13.02 54.65 0.37
CA TYR A 194 -12.70 53.44 -0.38
C TYR A 194 -11.22 53.04 -0.28
N GLN A 195 -10.31 53.99 -0.58
CA GLN A 195 -8.87 53.73 -0.56
C GLN A 195 -8.34 53.36 0.84
N GLN A 196 -8.85 54.03 1.89
CA GLN A 196 -8.44 53.74 3.27
C GLN A 196 -8.95 52.38 3.73
N ALA A 197 -10.17 52.00 3.35
CA ALA A 197 -10.74 50.69 3.66
C ALA A 197 -9.94 49.57 2.99
N LEU A 198 -9.60 49.71 1.70
CA LEU A 198 -8.76 48.72 1.01
C LEU A 198 -7.41 48.53 1.68
N LEU A 199 -6.68 49.61 1.97
CA LEU A 199 -5.38 49.53 2.63
C LEU A 199 -5.47 48.85 4.00
N ALA A 200 -6.51 49.15 4.78
CA ALA A 200 -6.72 48.54 6.08
C ALA A 200 -6.98 47.03 5.96
N LEU A 201 -7.83 46.62 5.03
CA LEU A 201 -8.19 45.21 4.81
C LEU A 201 -7.03 44.40 4.21
N ASP A 202 -6.32 44.96 3.23
CA ASP A 202 -5.14 44.35 2.62
C ASP A 202 -4.02 44.13 3.65
N SER A 203 -3.80 45.09 4.56
CA SER A 203 -2.79 44.95 5.62
C SER A 203 -3.06 43.80 6.59
N LEU A 204 -4.32 43.36 6.67
CA LEU A 204 -4.79 42.27 7.51
C LEU A 204 -5.01 40.96 6.72
N GLY A 205 -4.81 40.97 5.40
CA GLY A 205 -5.03 39.81 4.54
C GLY A 205 -6.50 39.34 4.49
N ILE A 206 -7.44 40.25 4.73
CA ILE A 206 -8.88 39.94 4.75
C ILE A 206 -9.42 39.95 3.32
N ASN A 207 -10.18 38.91 2.94
CA ASN A 207 -10.93 38.93 1.69
C ASN A 207 -12.11 39.88 1.81
N TYR A 208 -12.37 40.71 0.80
CA TYR A 208 -13.45 41.72 0.86
C TYR A 208 -14.20 41.84 -0.45
N ASN A 209 -15.40 42.42 -0.35
CA ASN A 209 -16.28 42.66 -1.47
C ASN A 209 -16.97 44.03 -1.30
N PRO A 210 -16.56 45.05 -2.08
CA PRO A 210 -17.17 46.37 -2.04
C PRO A 210 -18.50 46.39 -2.81
N ILE A 211 -19.55 46.86 -2.16
CA ILE A 211 -20.89 46.98 -2.73
C ILE A 211 -21.23 48.47 -2.88
N PHE A 212 -21.27 48.92 -4.12
CA PHE A 212 -21.64 50.29 -4.47
C PHE A 212 -23.16 50.39 -4.63
N SER A 213 -23.80 51.30 -3.90
CA SER A 213 -25.23 51.57 -4.09
C SER A 213 -25.54 52.06 -5.51
N GLU A 214 -26.59 51.52 -6.12
CA GLU A 214 -27.00 51.85 -7.49
C GLU A 214 -27.49 53.30 -7.59
N ASN A 215 -27.14 53.99 -8.69
CA ASN A 215 -27.61 55.33 -9.07
C ASN A 215 -27.21 56.51 -8.16
N ILE A 216 -26.10 56.41 -7.41
CA ILE A 216 -25.62 57.47 -6.50
C ILE A 216 -24.22 57.99 -6.87
N TYR A 217 -23.66 57.55 -8.00
CA TYR A 217 -22.31 57.92 -8.43
C TYR A 217 -22.37 58.58 -9.82
N GLU A 218 -22.08 59.88 -9.87
CA GLU A 218 -22.15 60.63 -11.13
C GLU A 218 -20.84 60.58 -11.93
N THR A 219 -19.70 60.33 -11.25
CA THR A 219 -18.36 60.28 -11.87
C THR A 219 -17.46 59.21 -11.22
N ALA A 220 -16.37 58.82 -11.89
CA ALA A 220 -15.38 57.89 -11.33
C ALA A 220 -14.57 58.47 -10.15
N GLU A 221 -14.55 59.80 -9.99
CA GLU A 221 -13.91 60.47 -8.85
C GLU A 221 -14.84 60.45 -7.61
N ASP A 222 -16.15 60.42 -7.84
CA ASP A 222 -17.17 60.29 -6.80
C ASP A 222 -17.15 58.89 -6.15
N SER A 223 -16.85 57.84 -6.92
CA SER A 223 -16.68 56.48 -6.38
C SER A 223 -15.41 56.31 -5.54
N LEU A 224 -14.35 57.11 -5.79
CA LEU A 224 -13.12 57.12 -5.00
C LEU A 224 -13.30 57.84 -3.65
N ASN A 225 -14.15 58.87 -3.62
CA ASN A 225 -14.50 59.61 -2.42
C ASN A 225 -15.61 58.95 -1.59
N ALA A 226 -16.16 57.83 -2.07
CA ALA A 226 -17.25 57.15 -1.39
C ALA A 226 -16.84 56.62 -0.01
N ILE A 227 -17.76 56.75 0.94
CA ILE A 227 -17.55 56.40 2.35
C ILE A 227 -18.30 55.10 2.66
N VAL A 228 -17.67 54.26 3.48
CA VAL A 228 -18.30 53.04 4.00
C VAL A 228 -19.31 53.41 5.09
N TRP A 229 -20.59 53.13 4.86
CA TRP A 229 -21.64 53.35 5.87
C TRP A 229 -22.07 52.07 6.58
N LYS A 230 -21.78 50.91 5.99
CA LYS A 230 -22.14 49.59 6.53
C LYS A 230 -21.08 48.57 6.17
N GLN A 231 -20.83 47.65 7.07
CA GLN A 231 -20.02 46.46 6.85
C GLN A 231 -20.75 45.20 7.35
N SER A 232 -20.36 44.04 6.86
CA SER A 232 -20.80 42.74 7.34
C SER A 232 -19.66 41.73 7.11
N PRO A 233 -19.14 41.06 8.14
CA PRO A 233 -19.55 41.10 9.55
C PRO A 233 -19.30 42.45 10.26
N ASN A 234 -20.02 42.69 11.36
CA ASN A 234 -19.89 43.92 12.16
C ASN A 234 -18.72 43.84 13.14
N ALA A 235 -17.97 44.92 13.31
CA ALA A 235 -16.83 45.04 14.22
C ALA A 235 -17.19 45.24 15.72
N VAL A 236 -18.24 44.58 16.22
CA VAL A 236 -18.73 44.78 17.60
C VAL A 236 -18.01 43.87 18.58
N ASN A 237 -17.59 44.40 19.75
CA ASN A 237 -17.01 43.63 20.87
C ASN A 237 -15.83 42.72 20.49
N ASN A 238 -14.89 43.21 19.67
CA ASN A 238 -13.77 42.41 19.15
C ASN A 238 -14.24 41.12 18.46
N ALA A 239 -15.37 41.19 17.74
CA ALA A 239 -15.82 40.07 16.93
C ALA A 239 -14.72 39.62 15.98
N GLU A 240 -14.59 38.31 15.85
CA GLU A 240 -13.61 37.66 15.00
C GLU A 240 -14.32 37.05 13.78
N MET A 241 -13.64 37.07 12.63
CA MET A 241 -14.07 36.36 11.42
C MET A 241 -12.97 35.38 11.00
N GLN A 242 -13.35 34.32 10.29
CA GLN A 242 -12.36 33.42 9.71
C GLN A 242 -11.70 34.11 8.51
N LEU A 243 -10.38 33.95 8.31
CA LEU A 243 -9.68 34.53 7.15
C LEU A 243 -10.26 34.08 5.79
N SER A 244 -10.96 32.94 5.75
CA SER A 244 -11.65 32.45 4.55
C SER A 244 -12.99 33.13 4.27
N GLU A 245 -13.55 33.86 5.24
CA GLU A 245 -14.78 34.62 5.05
C GLU A 245 -14.50 35.95 4.34
N THR A 246 -15.50 36.46 3.63
CA THR A 246 -15.44 37.77 2.95
C THR A 246 -16.11 38.84 3.79
N LEU A 247 -15.45 39.98 3.95
CA LEU A 247 -16.03 41.19 4.53
C LEU A 247 -16.71 42.00 3.42
N ASP A 248 -18.04 41.98 3.43
CA ASP A 248 -18.87 42.82 2.56
C ASP A 248 -18.99 44.22 3.15
N PHE A 249 -18.86 45.25 2.34
CA PHE A 249 -19.10 46.62 2.79
C PHE A 249 -19.83 47.47 1.76
N TRP A 250 -20.74 48.31 2.25
CA TRP A 250 -21.57 49.16 1.42
C TRP A 250 -21.09 50.60 1.48
N MET A 251 -21.05 51.23 0.31
CA MET A 251 -20.53 52.57 0.13
C MET A 251 -21.63 53.52 -0.37
N HIS A 252 -21.54 54.78 0.02
CA HIS A 252 -22.37 55.87 -0.49
C HIS A 252 -21.53 57.09 -0.88
N SER A 253 -22.03 57.91 -1.82
CA SER A 253 -21.40 59.19 -2.19
C SER A 253 -21.57 60.22 -1.07
N ILE A 254 -20.56 61.08 -0.93
CA ILE A 254 -20.56 62.23 0.00
C ILE A 254 -21.58 63.30 -0.43
N SER A 255 -21.95 63.35 -1.72
CA SER A 255 -22.87 64.36 -2.27
C SER A 255 -24.32 64.22 -1.78
N SER A 256 -24.69 63.07 -1.19
CA SER A 256 -26.07 62.79 -0.76
C SER A 256 -26.43 63.27 0.64
N ASN A 257 -25.55 64.03 1.32
CA ASN A 257 -25.75 64.45 2.72
C ASN A 257 -26.83 65.56 2.90
N SER A 258 -27.79 65.67 1.98
CA SER A 258 -28.89 66.64 2.04
C SER A 258 -30.28 66.02 2.22
N LEU A 259 -30.42 64.71 2.51
CA LEU A 259 -31.74 64.07 2.61
C LEU A 259 -31.90 63.07 3.77
N ILE A 260 -31.15 63.22 4.87
CA ILE A 260 -31.44 62.49 6.11
C ILE A 260 -31.43 63.47 7.29
N GLU A 261 -32.55 64.19 7.44
CA GLU A 261 -33.12 64.58 8.76
C GLU A 261 -34.26 63.61 9.09
#